data_AF-A0A1V1PGC9-F1
#
_entry.id   AF-A0A1V1PGC9-F1
#
_cell.length_a   1.000
_cell.length_b   1.000
_cell.length_c   1.000
_cell.angle_alpha   90.00
_cell.angle_beta   90.00
_cell.angle_gamma   90.00
#
_symmetry.space_group_name_H-M   'P 1'
#
loop_
_entity.id
_entity.type
_entity.pdbx_description
1 polymer ?
#
loop_
_entity_poly.entity_id
_entity_poly.type
_entity_poly.pdbx_seq_one_letter_code
_entity_poly.pdbx_strand_id
1 'polypeptide(L)'
;MPGPFYEIAVSNPNYDKSIFDIGFPKNPYDWKSLPATFANGKLSIAGHPVMEDWERPYMKALANIATLNGGTVLEIGFGLGLSASYIQEHNIEKHIIIEANTTVFEKLKNLLKMPELQQGLFWDSGKKK
;
A
#
# COMPACT_ATOMS: atom_id res chain seq x y z
N MET A 1 21.75 6.92 -12.97
CA MET A 1 22.16 5.90 -11.98
C MET A 1 21.40 6.16 -10.69
N PRO A 2 20.64 5.22 -10.12
CA PRO A 2 20.02 5.44 -8.83
C PRO A 2 21.04 5.13 -7.71
N GLY A 3 21.52 6.16 -7.02
CA GLY A 3 22.12 6.05 -5.68
C GLY A 3 21.37 6.98 -4.72
N PRO A 4 21.61 6.99 -3.39
CA PRO A 4 22.21 5.99 -2.49
C PRO A 4 21.25 5.63 -1.32
N PHE A 5 19.92 5.67 -1.50
CA PHE A 5 19.00 5.35 -0.40
C PHE A 5 19.18 3.91 0.12
N TYR A 6 19.60 2.98 -0.74
CA TYR A 6 19.87 1.60 -0.35
C TYR A 6 21.16 1.44 0.47
N GLU A 7 22.15 2.31 0.25
CA GLU A 7 23.44 2.23 0.94
C GLU A 7 23.28 2.50 2.45
N ILE A 8 22.33 3.35 2.85
CA ILE A 8 22.07 3.69 4.26
C ILE A 8 21.49 2.50 5.05
N ALA A 9 20.57 1.72 4.47
CA ALA A 9 19.96 0.60 5.17
C ALA A 9 20.92 -0.60 5.32
N VAL A 10 21.74 -0.89 4.30
CA VAL A 10 22.67 -2.04 4.31
C VAL A 10 23.99 -1.73 5.02
N SER A 11 24.37 -0.45 5.12
CA SER A 11 25.53 -0.02 5.90
C SER A 11 25.28 0.02 7.41
N ASN A 12 24.01 -0.11 7.84
CA ASN A 12 23.70 -0.32 9.26
C ASN A 12 24.26 -1.68 9.70
N PRO A 13 25.22 -1.74 10.65
CA PRO A 13 25.79 -3.00 11.12
C PRO A 13 24.76 -3.91 11.81
N ASN A 14 23.61 -3.36 12.21
CA ASN A 14 22.49 -4.09 12.80
C ASN A 14 21.39 -4.47 11.80
N TYR A 15 21.60 -4.23 10.49
CA TYR A 15 20.65 -4.69 9.48
C TYR A 15 20.66 -6.21 9.44
N ASP A 16 19.53 -6.81 9.83
CA ASP A 16 19.35 -8.25 9.76
C ASP A 16 19.29 -8.70 8.30
N LYS A 17 20.34 -9.41 7.88
CA LYS A 17 20.49 -9.94 6.51
C LYS A 17 19.74 -11.26 6.31
N SER A 18 19.18 -11.84 7.37
CA SER A 18 18.42 -13.10 7.31
C SER A 18 17.23 -13.03 6.34
N ILE A 19 16.71 -11.83 6.09
CA ILE A 19 15.64 -11.57 5.13
C ILE A 19 16.01 -12.04 3.71
N PHE A 20 17.30 -11.97 3.33
CA PHE A 20 17.76 -12.47 2.03
C PHE A 20 17.85 -14.00 1.99
N ASP A 21 18.14 -14.62 3.13
CA ASP A 21 18.26 -16.08 3.24
C ASP A 21 16.89 -16.76 3.11
N ILE A 22 15.81 -16.06 3.47
CA ILE A 22 14.45 -16.55 3.29
C ILE A 22 13.84 -16.24 1.92
N GLY A 23 14.56 -15.54 1.01
CA GLY A 23 14.14 -15.39 -0.40
C GLY A 23 13.72 -13.98 -0.84
N PHE A 24 13.83 -12.96 0.02
CA PHE A 24 13.64 -11.57 -0.42
C PHE A 24 14.79 -11.08 -1.30
N PRO A 25 14.53 -10.16 -2.25
CA PRO A 25 15.55 -9.69 -3.17
C PRO A 25 16.65 -8.89 -2.46
N LYS A 26 17.91 -9.15 -2.82
CA LYS A 26 19.07 -8.38 -2.34
C LYS A 26 19.13 -6.96 -2.90
N ASN A 27 18.43 -6.69 -3.99
CA ASN A 27 18.29 -5.35 -4.54
C ASN A 27 16.82 -4.94 -4.42
N PRO A 28 16.49 -3.87 -3.67
CA PRO A 28 15.10 -3.47 -3.42
C PRO A 28 14.38 -3.06 -4.70
N TYR A 29 15.12 -2.62 -5.73
CA TYR A 29 14.53 -2.26 -7.02
C TYR A 29 13.91 -3.48 -7.72
N ASP A 30 14.37 -4.69 -7.41
CA ASP A 30 13.82 -5.92 -7.99
C ASP A 30 12.38 -6.18 -7.50
N TRP A 31 12.01 -5.66 -6.31
CA TRP A 31 10.64 -5.78 -5.77
C TRP A 31 9.56 -5.31 -6.74
N LYS A 32 9.90 -4.31 -7.56
CA LYS A 32 9.01 -3.73 -8.56
C LYS A 32 8.49 -4.74 -9.59
N SER A 33 9.32 -5.71 -9.97
CA SER A 33 9.04 -6.68 -11.04
C SER A 33 8.75 -8.09 -10.52
N LEU A 34 8.85 -8.33 -9.21
CA LEU A 34 8.51 -9.63 -8.63
C LEU A 34 7.03 -9.96 -8.85
N PRO A 35 6.70 -11.22 -9.15
CA PRO A 35 5.32 -11.62 -9.43
C PRO A 35 4.47 -11.50 -8.17
N ALA A 36 3.35 -10.78 -8.29
CA ALA A 36 2.31 -10.69 -7.28
C ALA A 36 1.13 -11.60 -7.65
N THR A 37 0.66 -12.39 -6.69
CA THR A 37 -0.50 -13.29 -6.84
C THR A 37 -1.55 -12.94 -5.82
N PHE A 38 -2.81 -12.93 -6.25
CA PHE A 38 -3.97 -12.66 -5.41
C PHE A 38 -4.87 -13.88 -5.41
N ALA A 39 -5.08 -14.51 -4.26
CA ALA A 39 -5.95 -15.67 -4.13
C ALA A 39 -6.54 -15.75 -2.73
N ASN A 40 -7.82 -16.07 -2.59
CA ASN A 40 -8.49 -16.34 -1.31
C ASN A 40 -8.25 -15.26 -0.24
N GLY A 41 -8.31 -13.98 -0.61
CA GLY A 41 -8.06 -12.87 0.33
C GLY A 41 -6.60 -12.71 0.75
N LYS A 42 -5.65 -13.25 0.00
CA LYS A 42 -4.21 -13.14 0.25
C LYS A 42 -3.50 -12.53 -0.94
N LEU A 43 -2.53 -11.66 -0.65
CA LEU A 43 -1.51 -11.19 -1.56
C LEU A 43 -0.19 -11.88 -1.23
N SER A 44 0.40 -12.54 -2.23
CA SER A 44 1.76 -13.07 -2.14
C SER A 44 2.66 -12.46 -3.20
N ILE A 45 3.87 -12.03 -2.82
CA ILE A 45 4.90 -11.52 -3.73
C ILE A 45 6.13 -12.40 -3.58
N ALA A 46 6.64 -12.93 -4.69
CA ALA A 46 7.76 -13.88 -4.70
C ALA A 46 7.57 -15.08 -3.75
N GLY A 47 6.33 -15.56 -3.61
CA GLY A 47 5.98 -16.70 -2.74
C GLY A 47 5.82 -16.34 -1.25
N HIS A 48 6.12 -15.11 -0.84
CA HIS A 48 5.94 -14.65 0.53
C HIS A 48 4.53 -14.12 0.78
N PRO A 49 3.89 -14.46 1.92
CA PRO A 49 2.64 -13.83 2.34
C PRO A 49 2.90 -12.36 2.68
N VAL A 50 2.48 -11.44 1.82
CA VAL A 50 2.70 -10.01 2.03
C VAL A 50 1.52 -9.38 2.77
N MET A 51 0.29 -9.81 2.48
CA MET A 51 -0.90 -9.30 3.15
C MET A 51 -2.06 -10.29 3.08
N GLU A 52 -2.87 -10.35 4.13
CA GLU A 52 -4.03 -11.25 4.22
C GLU A 52 -5.29 -10.55 4.79
N ASP A 53 -6.45 -11.02 4.35
CA ASP A 53 -7.76 -10.45 4.69
C ASP A 53 -8.12 -10.54 6.18
N TRP A 54 -7.52 -11.45 6.95
CA TRP A 54 -7.76 -11.52 8.39
C TRP A 54 -7.21 -10.29 9.13
N GLU A 55 -6.29 -9.53 8.51
CA GLU A 55 -5.72 -8.30 9.07
C GLU A 55 -6.72 -7.12 9.07
N ARG A 56 -7.93 -7.29 8.49
CA ARG A 56 -8.96 -6.24 8.39
C ARG A 56 -9.20 -5.43 9.68
N PRO A 57 -9.38 -6.03 10.87
CA PRO A 57 -9.61 -5.24 12.09
C PRO A 57 -8.41 -4.36 12.43
N TYR A 58 -7.20 -4.88 12.21
CA TYR A 58 -5.96 -4.15 12.44
C TYR A 58 -5.78 -3.01 11.44
N MET A 59 -5.99 -3.27 10.15
CA MET A 59 -5.93 -2.24 9.09
C MET A 59 -6.95 -1.12 9.31
N LYS A 60 -8.14 -1.44 9.81
CA LYS A 60 -9.15 -0.43 10.17
C LYS A 60 -8.67 0.47 11.32
N ALA A 61 -8.05 -0.10 12.34
CA ALA A 61 -7.50 0.68 13.45
C ALA A 61 -6.39 1.64 12.97
N LEU A 62 -5.50 1.20 12.08
CA LEU A 62 -4.47 2.06 11.49
C LEU A 62 -5.07 3.17 10.63
N ALA A 63 -6.07 2.85 9.80
CA ALA A 63 -6.77 3.83 8.99
C ALA A 63 -7.40 4.92 9.88
N ASN A 64 -8.12 4.53 10.94
CA ASN A 64 -8.71 5.46 11.89
C ASN A 64 -7.67 6.41 12.50
N ILE A 65 -6.49 5.89 12.88
CA ILE A 65 -5.41 6.68 13.48
C ILE A 65 -4.83 7.65 12.44
N ALA A 66 -4.56 7.17 11.23
CA ALA A 66 -3.98 7.96 10.16
C ALA A 66 -4.89 9.13 9.71
N THR A 67 -6.20 8.99 9.88
CA THR A 67 -7.21 9.97 9.45
C THR A 67 -7.71 10.88 10.57
N LEU A 68 -7.23 10.74 11.83
CA LEU A 68 -7.74 11.49 12.99
C LEU A 68 -7.79 13.01 12.77
N ASN A 69 -6.83 13.55 12.02
CA ASN A 69 -6.71 14.99 11.78
C ASN A 69 -7.31 15.45 10.43
N GLY A 70 -7.88 14.54 9.64
CA GLY A 70 -8.33 14.82 8.27
C GLY A 70 -7.17 15.25 7.35
N GLY A 71 -7.44 16.14 6.41
CA GLY A 71 -6.40 16.73 5.54
C GLY A 71 -5.83 15.74 4.52
N THR A 72 -4.53 15.84 4.27
CA THR A 72 -3.82 14.94 3.33
C THR A 72 -3.23 13.74 4.06
N VAL A 73 -3.62 12.54 3.63
CA VAL A 73 -3.10 11.26 4.14
C VAL A 73 -2.13 10.65 3.13
N LEU A 74 -0.96 10.21 3.61
CA LEU A 74 0.04 9.47 2.85
C LEU A 74 0.07 8.01 3.31
N GLU A 75 -0.25 7.10 2.40
CA GLU A 75 -0.15 5.65 2.57
C GLU A 75 1.04 5.11 1.75
N ILE A 76 1.90 4.31 2.39
CA ILE A 76 3.06 3.67 1.75
C ILE A 76 2.82 2.16 1.75
N GLY A 77 2.50 1.62 0.58
CA GLY A 77 2.10 0.24 0.33
C GLY A 77 0.58 0.11 0.20
N PHE A 78 0.09 -0.24 -0.99
CA PHE A 78 -1.33 -0.45 -1.24
C PHE A 78 -1.78 -1.86 -0.85
N GLY A 79 -0.97 -2.87 -1.18
CA GLY A 79 -1.25 -4.27 -0.86
C GLY A 79 -2.60 -4.77 -1.39
N LEU A 80 -3.48 -5.19 -0.47
CA LEU A 80 -4.85 -5.60 -0.79
C LEU A 80 -5.86 -4.43 -0.83
N GLY A 81 -5.44 -3.21 -0.50
CA GLY A 81 -6.30 -2.02 -0.43
C GLY A 81 -7.20 -1.96 0.80
N LEU A 82 -6.89 -2.72 1.86
CA LEU A 82 -7.71 -2.78 3.08
C LEU A 82 -7.69 -1.44 3.83
N SER A 83 -6.51 -0.99 4.24
CA SER A 83 -6.29 0.34 4.84
C SER A 83 -6.79 1.43 3.91
N ALA A 84 -6.46 1.36 2.61
CA ALA A 84 -6.87 2.35 1.63
C ALA A 84 -8.39 2.52 1.55
N SER A 85 -9.14 1.41 1.60
CA SER A 85 -10.61 1.45 1.60
C SER A 85 -11.16 2.11 2.87
N TYR A 86 -10.62 1.76 4.05
CA TYR A 86 -11.06 2.37 5.30
C TYR A 86 -10.69 3.84 5.42
N ILE A 87 -9.49 4.25 4.97
CA ILE A 87 -9.05 5.65 4.98
C ILE A 87 -10.06 6.54 4.23
N GLN A 88 -10.62 6.00 3.15
CA GLN A 88 -11.56 6.70 2.28
C GLN A 88 -12.98 6.76 2.85
N GLU A 89 -13.30 5.99 3.89
CA GLU A 89 -14.55 6.15 4.64
C GLU A 89 -14.52 7.42 5.54
N HIS A 90 -13.36 8.06 5.71
CA HIS A 90 -13.20 9.26 6.52
C HIS A 90 -13.23 10.56 5.69
N ASN A 91 -13.55 11.66 6.36
CA ASN A 91 -13.51 12.99 5.75
C ASN A 91 -12.06 13.51 5.66
N ILE A 92 -11.38 13.16 4.58
CA ILE A 92 -10.03 13.62 4.24
C ILE A 92 -10.07 14.51 2.99
N GLU A 93 -9.06 15.38 2.82
CA GLU A 93 -8.94 16.25 1.64
C GLU A 93 -8.27 15.54 0.47
N LYS A 94 -7.28 14.68 0.76
CA LYS A 94 -6.48 14.01 -0.26
C LYS A 94 -5.89 12.72 0.27
N HIS A 95 -5.91 11.67 -0.55
CA HIS A 95 -5.23 10.43 -0.26
C HIS A 95 -4.13 10.16 -1.28
N ILE A 96 -2.88 10.08 -0.82
CA ILE A 96 -1.70 9.78 -1.63
C ILE A 96 -1.25 8.36 -1.29
N ILE A 97 -1.20 7.49 -2.29
CA ILE A 97 -0.76 6.10 -2.13
C ILE A 97 0.51 5.88 -2.95
N ILE A 98 1.55 5.37 -2.31
CA ILE A 98 2.80 4.93 -2.95
C ILE A 98 2.82 3.41 -2.97
N GLU A 99 2.95 2.79 -4.15
CA GLU A 99 3.07 1.34 -4.30
C GLU A 99 4.23 1.01 -5.24
N ALA A 100 5.09 0.09 -4.81
CA ALA A 100 6.33 -0.23 -5.51
C ALA A 100 6.16 -1.37 -6.52
N ASN A 101 5.34 -2.37 -6.21
CA ASN A 101 5.14 -3.53 -7.07
C ASN A 101 4.21 -3.19 -8.24
N THR A 102 4.67 -3.45 -9.48
CA THR A 102 3.94 -3.02 -10.68
C THR A 102 2.56 -3.68 -10.81
N THR A 103 2.44 -4.96 -10.47
CA THR A 103 1.17 -5.68 -10.55
C THR A 103 0.17 -5.17 -9.50
N VAL A 104 0.62 -4.91 -8.28
CA VAL A 104 -0.20 -4.30 -7.22
C VAL A 104 -0.62 -2.88 -7.61
N PHE A 105 0.28 -2.10 -8.20
CA PHE A 105 -0.02 -0.76 -8.68
C PHE A 105 -1.05 -0.75 -9.82
N GLU A 106 -1.02 -1.70 -10.75
CA GLU A 106 -2.07 -1.82 -11.77
C GLU A 106 -3.43 -2.17 -11.15
N LYS A 107 -3.46 -2.96 -10.07
CA LYS A 107 -4.69 -3.22 -9.31
C LYS A 107 -5.24 -1.94 -8.68
N LEU A 108 -4.38 -1.12 -8.06
CA LEU A 108 -4.74 0.21 -7.56
C LEU A 108 -5.33 1.08 -8.68
N LYS A 109 -4.65 1.18 -9.82
CA LYS A 109 -5.15 1.97 -10.98
C LYS A 109 -6.49 1.48 -11.49
N ASN A 110 -6.73 0.17 -11.52
CA ASN A 110 -8.00 -0.38 -11.96
C ASN A 110 -9.13 -0.04 -10.99
N LEU A 111 -8.88 -0.09 -9.69
CA LEU A 111 -9.83 0.35 -8.66
C LEU A 111 -10.17 1.83 -8.85
N LEU A 112 -9.18 2.68 -9.11
CA LEU A 112 -9.39 4.10 -9.40
C LEU A 112 -10.12 4.37 -10.72
N LYS A 113 -10.21 3.41 -11.65
CA LYS A 113 -10.93 3.57 -12.92
C LYS A 113 -12.39 3.13 -12.84
N MET A 114 -12.84 2.56 -11.72
CA MET A 114 -14.22 2.11 -11.50
C MET A 114 -15.05 3.22 -10.83
N PRO A 115 -15.90 3.95 -11.56
CA PRO A 115 -16.60 5.14 -11.05
C PRO A 115 -17.64 4.81 -9.96
N GLU A 116 -18.18 3.59 -9.97
CA GLU A 116 -19.20 3.13 -9.01
C GLU A 116 -18.62 2.95 -7.59
N LEU A 117 -17.30 2.74 -7.48
CA LEU A 117 -16.57 2.73 -6.20
C LEU A 117 -16.03 4.12 -5.83
N GLN A 118 -16.05 5.09 -6.76
CA GLN A 118 -15.63 6.47 -6.51
C GLN A 118 -16.67 7.31 -5.76
N GLN A 119 -17.94 6.88 -5.71
CA GLN A 119 -19.00 7.58 -4.96
C GLN A 119 -18.78 7.60 -3.44
N GLY A 120 -17.86 6.77 -2.91
CA GLY A 120 -17.33 6.87 -1.55
C GLY A 120 -15.93 7.50 -1.45
N LEU A 121 -15.26 7.81 -2.57
CA LEU A 121 -13.85 8.27 -2.64
C LEU A 121 -13.70 9.76 -2.98
N PHE A 122 -14.75 10.39 -3.49
CA PHE A 122 -14.80 11.83 -3.75
C PHE A 122 -16.13 12.36 -3.25
N TRP A 123 -16.12 12.98 -2.07
CA TRP A 123 -17.22 13.88 -1.69
C TRP A 123 -17.12 15.09 -2.61
N ASP A 124 -17.97 15.13 -3.64
CA ASP A 124 -18.18 16.35 -4.41
C ASP A 124 -18.70 17.40 -3.44
N SER A 125 -17.90 18.42 -3.15
CA SER A 125 -18.28 19.56 -2.31
C SER A 125 -19.26 20.47 -3.06
N GLY A 126 -20.33 19.87 -3.58
CA GLY A 126 -21.48 20.51 -4.16
C GLY A 126 -22.15 21.33 -3.07
N LYS A 127 -21.78 22.62 -3.05
CA LYS A 127 -22.57 23.69 -2.44
C LYS A 127 -24.05 23.44 -2.71
N LYS A 128 -24.81 23.17 -1.64
CA LYS A 128 -26.26 23.35 -1.67
C LYS A 128 -26.54 24.81 -2.02
N LYS A 129 -27.15 25.04 -3.19
CA LYS A 129 -28.07 26.16 -3.38
C LYS A 129 -29.46 25.71 -2.96
#